data_AF-A0A3M2GV02-F1
#
_entry.id   AF-A0A3M2GV02-F1
#
_cell.length_a   1.000
_cell.length_b   1.000
_cell.length_c   1.000
_cell.angle_alpha   90.00
_cell.angle_beta   90.00
_cell.angle_gamma   90.00
#
_symmetry.space_group_name_H-M   'P 1'
#
loop_
_entity.id
_entity.type
_entity.pdbx_description
1 polymer ?
#
loop_
_entity_poly.entity_id
_entity_poly.type
_entity_poly.pdbx_seq_one_letter_code
_entity_poly.pdbx_strand_id
1 'polypeptide(L)'
;MGLLKHSLSFSVATLLSRVLGYVRDALIAYHFGVSDVSDAFFVAFRLPNTFRRLLGEGGFNAAFVPIFAKRIREGSERPFLNSAFTYYTLFNLLVTLLGMFLAEWVIRLLAPGMVEKSYFDLAVFMARFLFSYLFFVGLSSFFMALLNTKGVFFVPAFAQAMFNLALSLSVAFFSKTLGFYALIVGVVVGGVLQLLFHLPPVLSRGAMPTLSLSKDPDLYLLMKRLVPAVLGFGVAQLSFFIDTFLASFLALGAISYLYYANRIFQLPLGAVSTGMATSLLSVLSRGYSPKENITLAFRFLTLLSVPATAGLFTLSQPIIALLYGRGKFTQEDIVLTGKVLAVYSLGLTFFSLQKALSSVFFAKGDTKSPILSSFFAVVFEGLSAFLFAFVLKLSVVGLAMGTASSSLAGFGFLLWRWKERSLELRAYMLTLFRCVLSTTFMVVFIHLVSPNPHGLLYTIPLAALVYFFGLLILREPLAYLPLNLLKGFVKKRSNP
;
A
#
# COMPACT_ATOMS: atom_id res chain seq x y z
N MET A 1 -27.14 1.39 13.15
CA MET A 1 -26.44 2.60 12.68
C MET A 1 -24.94 2.67 12.98
N GLY A 2 -24.42 2.06 14.07
CA GLY A 2 -23.01 2.18 14.47
C GLY A 2 -21.98 1.68 13.44
N LEU A 3 -22.17 0.49 12.85
CA LEU A 3 -21.24 -0.10 11.88
C LEU A 3 -20.98 0.80 10.65
N LEU A 4 -22.03 1.41 10.09
CA LEU A 4 -21.91 2.33 8.95
C LEU A 4 -21.14 3.60 9.33
N LYS A 5 -21.40 4.16 10.52
CA LYS A 5 -20.68 5.33 11.03
C LYS A 5 -19.19 5.03 11.25
N HIS A 6 -18.86 3.86 11.79
CA HIS A 6 -17.47 3.44 12.01
C HIS A 6 -16.73 3.18 10.70
N SER A 7 -17.37 2.49 9.75
CA SER A 7 -16.79 2.23 8.42
C SER A 7 -16.56 3.53 7.64
N LEU A 8 -17.54 4.43 7.60
CA LEU A 8 -17.40 5.72 6.92
C LEU A 8 -16.29 6.57 7.54
N SER A 9 -16.23 6.63 8.87
CA SER A 9 -15.19 7.37 9.61
C SER A 9 -13.79 6.84 9.30
N PHE A 10 -13.62 5.51 9.25
CA PHE A 10 -12.36 4.86 8.88
C PHE A 10 -11.95 5.18 7.42
N SER A 11 -12.91 5.11 6.49
CA SER A 11 -12.66 5.41 5.08
C SER A 11 -12.26 6.87 4.85
N VAL A 12 -12.94 7.82 5.50
CA VAL A 12 -12.61 9.26 5.41
C VAL A 12 -11.21 9.52 5.97
N ALA A 13 -10.89 8.97 7.15
CA ALA A 13 -9.56 9.12 7.74
C ALA A 13 -8.46 8.55 6.83
N THR A 14 -8.70 7.39 6.22
CA THR A 14 -7.77 6.75 5.29
C THR A 14 -7.54 7.60 4.04
N LEU A 15 -8.61 8.19 3.46
CA LEU A 15 -8.51 9.06 2.29
C LEU A 15 -7.71 10.32 2.60
N LEU A 16 -8.01 11.01 3.70
CA LEU A 16 -7.26 12.18 4.14
C LEU A 16 -5.78 11.85 4.37
N SER A 17 -5.50 10.71 5.02
CA SER A 17 -4.12 10.25 5.21
C SER A 17 -3.40 9.97 3.89
N ARG A 18 -4.08 9.46 2.85
CA ARG A 18 -3.49 9.24 1.53
C ARG A 18 -3.17 10.56 0.82
N VAL A 19 -4.07 11.55 0.91
CA VAL A 19 -3.83 12.89 0.35
C VAL A 19 -2.63 13.56 1.02
N LEU A 20 -2.56 13.53 2.35
CA LEU A 20 -1.40 14.07 3.08
C LEU A 20 -0.11 13.28 2.78
N GLY A 21 -0.21 11.97 2.59
CA GLY A 21 0.92 11.14 2.18
C GLY A 21 1.45 11.51 0.80
N TYR A 22 0.56 11.88 -0.12
CA TYR A 22 0.93 12.44 -1.40
C TYR A 22 1.59 13.82 -1.26
N VAL A 23 1.01 14.74 -0.49
CA VAL A 23 1.59 16.09 -0.25
C VAL A 23 3.01 15.98 0.28
N ARG A 24 3.24 15.08 1.23
CA ARG A 24 4.57 14.76 1.76
C ARG A 24 5.54 14.36 0.65
N ASP A 25 5.16 13.41 -0.20
CA ASP A 25 6.03 12.92 -1.27
C ASP A 25 6.28 14.00 -2.33
N ALA A 26 5.29 14.84 -2.63
CA ALA A 26 5.43 15.98 -3.54
C ALA A 26 6.39 17.05 -2.98
N LEU A 27 6.37 17.31 -1.66
CA LEU A 27 7.31 18.22 -1.03
C LEU A 27 8.74 17.67 -1.01
N ILE A 28 8.91 16.36 -0.78
CA ILE A 28 10.22 15.70 -0.88
C ILE A 28 10.74 15.83 -2.32
N ALA A 29 9.92 15.53 -3.33
CA ALA A 29 10.27 15.70 -4.74
C ALA A 29 10.63 17.16 -5.08
N TYR A 30 9.86 18.13 -4.58
CA TYR A 30 10.12 19.55 -4.83
C TYR A 30 11.48 20.01 -4.28
N HIS A 31 11.83 19.61 -3.05
CA HIS A 31 13.03 20.10 -2.36
C HIS A 31 14.29 19.28 -2.63
N PHE A 32 14.15 17.98 -2.89
CA PHE A 32 15.26 17.04 -3.05
C PHE A 32 15.32 16.38 -4.43
N GLY A 33 14.24 16.44 -5.23
CA GLY A 33 14.20 15.87 -6.58
C GLY A 33 14.44 14.37 -6.58
N VAL A 34 15.12 13.92 -7.64
CA VAL A 34 15.80 12.62 -7.69
C VAL A 34 17.29 12.87 -7.51
N SER A 35 17.82 12.50 -6.36
CA SER A 35 19.17 12.81 -5.93
C SER A 35 19.75 11.72 -5.02
N ASP A 36 21.02 11.89 -4.67
CA ASP A 36 21.72 11.12 -3.65
C ASP A 36 21.00 11.15 -2.30
N VAL A 37 20.49 12.32 -1.90
CA VAL A 37 19.72 12.50 -0.66
C VAL A 37 18.40 11.70 -0.70
N SER A 38 17.65 11.77 -1.80
CA SER A 38 16.35 11.08 -1.88
C SER A 38 16.53 9.57 -1.95
N ASP A 39 17.52 9.07 -2.71
CA ASP A 39 17.85 7.65 -2.75
C ASP A 39 18.31 7.15 -1.37
N ALA A 40 19.24 7.86 -0.72
CA ALA A 40 19.70 7.54 0.64
C ALA A 40 18.52 7.49 1.62
N PHE A 41 17.63 8.49 1.58
CA PHE A 41 16.45 8.55 2.43
C PHE A 41 15.50 7.38 2.19
N PHE A 42 15.16 7.06 0.95
CA PHE A 42 14.19 6.00 0.65
C PHE A 42 14.73 4.61 1.01
N VAL A 43 16.03 4.36 0.87
CA VAL A 43 16.67 3.12 1.36
C VAL A 43 16.67 3.10 2.89
N ALA A 44 17.14 4.16 3.53
CA ALA A 44 17.20 4.27 4.98
C ALA A 44 15.82 4.11 5.65
N PHE A 45 14.77 4.65 5.03
CA PHE A 45 13.40 4.59 5.53
C PHE A 45 12.68 3.28 5.18
N ARG A 46 13.24 2.44 4.30
CA ARG A 46 12.59 1.21 3.82
C ARG A 46 12.24 0.28 4.97
N LEU A 47 13.22 -0.08 5.80
CA LEU A 47 13.01 -1.04 6.87
C LEU A 47 12.04 -0.50 7.95
N PRO A 48 12.23 0.72 8.50
CA PRO A 48 11.28 1.29 9.46
C PRO A 48 9.85 1.34 8.92
N ASN A 49 9.66 1.74 7.66
CA ASN A 49 8.33 1.79 7.05
C ASN A 49 7.75 0.38 6.80
N THR A 50 8.56 -0.61 6.45
CA THR A 50 8.09 -2.00 6.32
C THR A 50 7.60 -2.54 7.66
N PHE A 51 8.35 -2.33 8.75
CA PHE A 51 7.91 -2.73 10.09
C PHE A 51 6.61 -2.04 10.51
N ARG A 52 6.46 -0.73 10.24
CA ARG A 52 5.18 -0.02 10.42
C ARG A 52 4.04 -0.76 9.72
N ARG A 53 4.22 -1.17 8.47
CA ARG A 53 3.20 -1.90 7.71
C ARG A 53 2.89 -3.24 8.35
N LEU A 54 3.91 -4.01 8.70
CA LEU A 54 3.74 -5.33 9.32
C LEU A 54 2.99 -5.27 10.65
N LEU A 55 3.33 -4.31 11.51
CA LEU A 55 2.74 -4.16 12.84
C LEU A 55 1.38 -3.46 12.77
N GLY A 56 1.29 -2.36 12.02
CA GLY A 56 0.11 -1.50 11.97
C GLY A 56 -0.98 -1.98 11.00
N GLU A 57 -0.62 -2.50 9.83
CA GLU A 57 -1.60 -2.87 8.79
C GLU A 57 -2.20 -4.28 8.97
N GLY A 58 -1.92 -4.97 10.08
CA GLY A 58 -2.72 -6.14 10.47
C GLY A 58 -2.03 -7.21 11.31
N GLY A 59 -0.70 -7.35 11.23
CA GLY A 59 0.02 -8.46 11.88
C GLY A 59 -0.18 -8.50 13.40
N PHE A 60 0.04 -7.37 14.07
CA PHE A 60 -0.15 -7.28 15.52
C PHE A 60 -1.64 -7.32 15.92
N ASN A 61 -2.50 -6.60 15.18
CA ASN A 61 -3.94 -6.58 15.42
C ASN A 61 -4.55 -7.98 15.41
N ALA A 62 -4.18 -8.83 14.44
CA ALA A 62 -4.72 -10.18 14.29
C ALA A 62 -4.38 -11.09 15.49
N ALA A 63 -3.22 -10.89 16.13
CA ALA A 63 -2.79 -11.67 17.28
C ALA A 63 -3.35 -11.12 18.60
N PHE A 64 -3.28 -9.80 18.79
CA PHE A 64 -3.60 -9.14 20.06
C PHE A 64 -5.11 -9.00 20.31
N VAL A 65 -5.88 -8.51 19.33
CA VAL A 65 -7.29 -8.14 19.50
C VAL A 65 -8.15 -9.30 20.03
N PRO A 66 -8.05 -10.55 19.52
CA PRO A 66 -8.88 -11.64 20.02
C PRO A 66 -8.61 -12.02 21.48
N ILE A 67 -7.34 -11.95 21.92
CA ILE A 67 -6.94 -12.26 23.29
C ILE A 67 -7.43 -11.16 24.22
N PHE A 68 -7.16 -9.90 23.86
CA PHE A 68 -7.57 -8.76 24.67
C PHE A 68 -9.09 -8.62 24.77
N ALA A 69 -9.83 -8.86 23.69
CA ALA A 69 -11.30 -8.87 23.69
C ALA A 69 -11.88 -9.96 24.60
N LYS A 70 -11.23 -11.13 24.68
CA LYS A 70 -11.62 -12.20 25.62
C LYS A 70 -11.41 -11.73 27.07
N ARG A 71 -10.25 -11.19 27.39
CA ARG A 71 -9.93 -10.69 28.74
C ARG A 71 -10.84 -9.55 29.20
N ILE A 72 -11.25 -8.66 28.29
CA ILE A 72 -12.24 -7.62 28.59
C ILE A 72 -13.58 -8.23 29.02
N ARG A 73 -14.06 -9.28 28.34
CA ARG A 73 -15.32 -9.95 28.72
C ARG A 73 -15.21 -10.65 30.07
N GLU A 74 -14.02 -11.11 30.43
CA GLU A 74 -13.73 -11.78 31.69
C GLU A 74 -13.41 -10.80 32.83
N GLY A 75 -13.32 -9.49 32.57
CA GLY A 75 -12.94 -8.47 33.56
C GLY A 75 -11.51 -8.59 34.10
N SER A 76 -10.64 -9.32 33.38
CA SER A 76 -9.25 -9.62 33.78
C SER A 76 -8.22 -9.06 32.79
N GLU A 77 -8.54 -7.94 32.14
CA GLU A 77 -7.73 -7.38 31.05
C GLU A 77 -6.49 -6.64 31.51
N ARG A 78 -6.46 -6.11 32.74
CA ARG A 78 -5.35 -5.30 33.25
C ARG A 78 -4.02 -6.06 33.36
N PRO A 79 -3.95 -7.26 33.98
CA PRO A 79 -2.71 -8.02 34.06
C PRO A 79 -2.12 -8.33 32.68
N PHE A 80 -2.96 -8.84 31.76
CA PHE A 80 -2.54 -9.11 30.39
C PHE A 80 -2.11 -7.84 29.65
N LEU A 81 -2.87 -6.75 29.74
CA LEU A 81 -2.57 -5.48 29.07
C LEU A 81 -1.22 -4.91 29.51
N ASN A 82 -0.97 -4.86 30.82
CA ASN A 82 0.25 -4.31 31.40
C ASN A 82 1.46 -5.18 31.03
N SER A 83 1.31 -6.50 31.14
CA SER A 83 2.33 -7.48 30.74
C SER A 83 2.64 -7.38 29.24
N ALA A 84 1.62 -7.46 28.38
CA ALA A 84 1.75 -7.38 26.93
C ALA A 84 2.37 -6.05 26.49
N PHE A 85 1.95 -4.91 27.07
CA PHE A 85 2.52 -3.60 26.78
C PHE A 85 4.00 -3.54 27.15
N THR A 86 4.38 -4.07 28.31
CA THR A 86 5.76 -4.02 28.81
C THR A 86 6.68 -4.85 27.91
N TYR A 87 6.35 -6.12 27.67
CA TYR A 87 7.16 -6.98 26.82
C TYR A 87 7.19 -6.51 25.36
N TYR A 88 6.07 -5.99 24.85
CA TYR A 88 6.03 -5.39 23.51
C TYR A 88 6.94 -4.17 23.44
N THR A 89 6.90 -3.27 24.42
CA THR A 89 7.73 -2.06 24.46
C THR A 89 9.20 -2.41 24.56
N LEU A 90 9.57 -3.36 25.42
CA LEU A 90 10.96 -3.84 25.56
C LEU A 90 11.46 -4.50 24.27
N PHE A 91 10.65 -5.35 23.65
CA PHE A 91 11.00 -5.97 22.37
C PHE A 91 11.15 -4.92 21.26
N ASN A 92 10.20 -3.99 21.15
CA ASN A 92 10.24 -2.92 20.16
C ASN A 92 11.44 -1.98 20.36
N LEU A 93 11.78 -1.67 21.61
CA LEU A 93 12.99 -0.91 21.95
C LEU A 93 14.25 -1.68 21.57
N LEU A 94 14.34 -2.98 21.90
CA LEU A 94 15.47 -3.83 21.52
C LEU A 94 15.67 -3.86 20.00
N VAL A 95 14.61 -4.11 19.23
CA VAL A 95 14.68 -4.12 17.75
C VAL A 95 15.08 -2.75 17.22
N THR A 96 14.60 -1.67 17.83
CA THR A 96 14.98 -0.30 17.47
C THR A 96 16.48 -0.06 17.70
N LEU A 97 16.98 -0.36 18.89
CA LEU A 97 18.40 -0.18 19.24
C LEU A 97 19.32 -1.06 18.38
N LEU A 98 18.92 -2.31 18.12
CA LEU A 98 19.63 -3.20 17.20
C LEU A 98 19.65 -2.62 15.78
N GLY A 99 18.53 -2.09 15.30
CA GLY A 99 18.46 -1.43 13.99
C GLY A 99 19.36 -0.20 13.89
N MET A 100 19.42 0.63 14.95
CA MET A 100 20.34 1.77 15.02
C MET A 100 21.81 1.33 14.99
N PHE A 101 22.16 0.34 15.81
CA PHE A 101 23.53 -0.15 15.92
C PHE A 101 23.99 -0.87 14.65
N LEU A 102 23.12 -1.71 14.08
CA LEU A 102 23.38 -2.49 12.87
C LEU A 102 22.99 -1.75 11.59
N ALA A 103 22.74 -0.43 11.64
CA ALA A 103 22.24 0.33 10.49
C ALA A 103 23.13 0.15 9.25
N GLU A 104 24.45 0.15 9.41
CA GLU A 104 25.36 -0.08 8.29
C GLU A 104 25.16 -1.46 7.65
N TRP A 105 25.18 -2.53 8.46
CA TRP A 105 24.95 -3.89 7.98
C TRP A 105 23.59 -4.05 7.31
N VAL A 106 22.56 -3.42 7.87
CA VAL A 106 21.22 -3.41 7.26
C VAL A 106 21.27 -2.74 5.89
N ILE A 107 21.88 -1.56 5.75
CA ILE A 107 21.95 -0.86 4.46
C ILE A 107 22.80 -1.65 3.45
N ARG A 108 23.92 -2.25 3.88
CA ARG A 108 24.72 -3.17 3.03
C ARG A 108 23.89 -4.34 2.52
N LEU A 109 23.02 -4.92 3.36
CA LEU A 109 22.15 -6.02 2.97
C LEU A 109 21.03 -5.58 2.03
N LEU A 110 20.42 -4.42 2.29
CA LEU A 110 19.27 -3.92 1.54
C LEU A 110 19.65 -3.31 0.20
N ALA A 111 20.82 -2.67 0.12
CA ALA A 111 21.29 -1.93 -1.04
C ALA A 111 22.79 -2.14 -1.25
N PRO A 112 23.27 -3.38 -1.48
CA PRO A 112 24.70 -3.67 -1.61
C PRO A 112 25.36 -2.91 -2.76
N GLY A 113 24.64 -2.64 -3.86
CA GLY A 113 25.16 -1.84 -4.98
C GLY A 113 25.40 -0.37 -4.64
N MET A 114 24.95 0.11 -3.47
CA MET A 114 25.28 1.45 -2.98
C MET A 114 26.62 1.53 -2.26
N VAL A 115 27.23 0.42 -1.82
CA VAL A 115 28.41 0.42 -0.95
C VAL A 115 29.59 1.22 -1.53
N GLU A 116 29.77 1.19 -2.86
CA GLU A 116 30.83 1.90 -3.56
C GLU A 116 30.44 3.33 -3.99
N LYS A 117 29.20 3.75 -3.71
CA LYS A 117 28.68 5.07 -4.11
C LYS A 117 28.91 6.10 -3.02
N SER A 118 29.15 7.35 -3.42
CA SER A 118 29.44 8.48 -2.53
C SER A 118 28.37 8.77 -1.47
N TYR A 119 27.15 8.26 -1.64
CA TYR A 119 26.01 8.53 -0.76
C TYR A 119 25.61 7.33 0.12
N PHE A 120 26.45 6.28 0.16
CA PHE A 120 26.27 5.16 1.09
C PHE A 120 26.29 5.60 2.55
N ASP A 121 27.30 6.37 2.94
CA ASP A 121 27.46 6.84 4.32
C ASP A 121 26.32 7.75 4.75
N LEU A 122 25.78 8.54 3.81
CA LEU A 122 24.57 9.33 4.04
C LEU A 122 23.37 8.43 4.33
N ALA A 123 23.17 7.35 3.57
CA ALA A 123 22.08 6.40 3.81
C ALA A 123 22.23 5.72 5.18
N VAL A 124 23.44 5.31 5.57
CA VAL A 124 23.73 4.74 6.89
C VAL A 124 23.47 5.76 8.00
N PHE A 125 23.93 6.99 7.83
CA PHE A 125 23.70 8.08 8.77
C PHE A 125 22.21 8.31 8.98
N MET A 126 21.44 8.49 7.89
CA MET A 126 20.00 8.65 7.97
C MET A 126 19.35 7.44 8.65
N ALA A 127 19.72 6.22 8.26
CA ALA A 127 19.14 5.00 8.82
C ALA A 127 19.25 4.94 10.34
N ARG A 128 20.42 5.27 10.92
CA ARG A 128 20.62 5.31 12.38
C ARG A 128 19.55 6.14 13.10
N PHE A 129 19.17 7.30 12.54
CA PHE A 129 18.12 8.13 13.14
C PHE A 129 16.73 7.66 12.75
N LEU A 130 16.50 7.27 11.49
CA LEU A 130 15.19 6.82 11.02
C LEU A 130 14.74 5.52 11.70
N PHE A 131 15.66 4.72 12.24
CA PHE A 131 15.30 3.60 13.10
C PHE A 131 14.58 4.02 14.39
N SER A 132 14.81 5.24 14.92
CA SER A 132 14.04 5.72 16.09
C SER A 132 12.54 5.81 15.83
N TYR A 133 12.13 6.02 14.57
CA TYR A 133 10.72 5.98 14.17
C TYR A 133 10.08 4.62 14.46
N LEU A 134 10.85 3.52 14.37
CA LEU A 134 10.38 2.17 14.64
C LEU A 134 9.80 2.05 16.06
N PHE A 135 10.46 2.68 17.03
CA PHE A 135 10.01 2.68 18.42
C PHE A 135 8.63 3.34 18.54
N PHE A 136 8.49 4.57 18.03
CA PHE A 136 7.23 5.31 18.12
C PHE A 136 6.10 4.65 17.35
N VAL A 137 6.38 4.15 16.14
CA VAL A 137 5.36 3.54 15.29
C VAL A 137 4.92 2.16 15.78
N GLY A 138 5.82 1.41 16.42
CA GLY A 138 5.48 0.18 17.14
C GLY A 138 4.50 0.48 18.27
N LEU A 139 4.81 1.44 19.13
CA LEU A 139 3.89 1.83 20.22
C LEU A 139 2.55 2.36 19.69
N SER A 140 2.56 3.15 18.61
CA SER A 140 1.33 3.57 17.93
C SER A 140 0.51 2.37 17.44
N SER A 141 1.16 1.33 16.90
CA SER A 141 0.50 0.09 16.46
C SER A 141 -0.14 -0.67 17.63
N PHE A 142 0.52 -0.69 18.79
CA PHE A 142 -0.05 -1.26 20.02
C PHE A 142 -1.31 -0.52 20.45
N PHE A 143 -1.24 0.81 20.54
CA PHE A 143 -2.39 1.63 20.94
C PHE A 143 -3.53 1.59 19.92
N MET A 144 -3.22 1.46 18.63
CA MET A 144 -4.22 1.16 17.61
C MET A 144 -4.97 -0.14 17.92
N ALA A 145 -4.27 -1.23 18.22
CA ALA A 145 -4.92 -2.51 18.53
C ALA A 145 -5.78 -2.45 19.79
N LEU A 146 -5.29 -1.75 20.82
CA LEU A 146 -6.03 -1.47 22.05
C LEU A 146 -7.33 -0.71 21.77
N LEU A 147 -7.25 0.40 21.03
CA LEU A 147 -8.38 1.27 20.69
C LEU A 147 -9.39 0.59 19.77
N ASN A 148 -8.92 -0.16 18.77
CA ASN A 148 -9.77 -0.95 17.87
C ASN A 148 -10.61 -1.96 18.66
N THR A 149 -10.02 -2.61 19.67
CA THR A 149 -10.75 -3.56 20.53
C THR A 149 -11.84 -2.86 21.36
N LYS A 150 -11.63 -1.58 21.72
CA LYS A 150 -12.61 -0.75 22.44
C LYS A 150 -13.57 0.03 21.51
N GLY A 151 -13.58 -0.28 20.21
CA GLY A 151 -14.51 0.33 19.24
C GLY A 151 -14.15 1.74 18.77
N VAL A 152 -12.91 2.19 18.96
CA VAL A 152 -12.41 3.50 18.50
C VAL A 152 -11.58 3.29 17.23
N PHE A 153 -12.14 3.67 16.07
CA PHE A 153 -11.52 3.41 14.76
C PHE A 153 -10.95 4.65 14.05
N PHE A 154 -11.49 5.84 14.33
CA PHE A 154 -11.05 7.07 13.65
C PHE A 154 -9.61 7.45 14.02
N VAL A 155 -9.33 7.55 15.33
CA VAL A 155 -8.00 7.96 15.82
C VAL A 155 -6.91 7.03 15.29
N PRO A 156 -7.07 5.69 15.35
CA PRO A 156 -6.07 4.82 14.76
C PRO A 156 -5.90 4.94 13.25
N ALA A 157 -6.99 5.13 12.51
CA ALA A 157 -6.93 5.33 11.06
C ALA A 157 -6.28 6.67 10.66
N PHE A 158 -6.44 7.71 11.48
CA PHE A 158 -5.94 9.05 11.21
C PHE A 158 -4.52 9.31 11.76
N ALA A 159 -3.99 8.44 12.63
CA ALA A 159 -2.65 8.62 13.21
C ALA A 159 -1.54 8.76 12.13
N GLN A 160 -1.66 8.04 11.01
CA GLN A 160 -0.71 8.17 9.88
C GLN A 160 -0.76 9.54 9.20
N ALA A 161 -1.91 10.24 9.25
CA ALA A 161 -2.03 11.60 8.75
C ALA A 161 -1.16 12.56 9.57
N MET A 162 -1.01 12.34 10.89
CA MET A 162 -0.13 13.14 11.75
C MET A 162 1.34 12.97 11.38
N PHE A 163 1.77 11.74 11.10
CA PHE A 163 3.11 11.49 10.57
C PHE A 163 3.35 12.22 9.24
N ASN A 164 2.41 12.09 8.29
CA ASN A 164 2.54 12.72 6.98
C ASN A 164 2.57 14.24 7.09
N LEU A 165 1.75 14.82 7.97
CA LEU A 165 1.71 16.25 8.22
C LEU A 165 3.03 16.74 8.83
N ALA A 166 3.55 16.07 9.85
CA ALA A 166 4.81 16.43 10.50
C ALA A 166 5.99 16.44 9.53
N LEU A 167 6.12 15.39 8.71
CA LEU A 167 7.18 15.30 7.72
C LEU A 167 6.98 16.34 6.59
N SER A 168 5.74 16.57 6.16
CA SER A 168 5.43 17.62 5.17
C SER A 168 5.82 19.00 5.66
N LEU A 169 5.41 19.38 6.87
CA LEU A 169 5.74 20.67 7.47
C LEU A 169 7.25 20.79 7.67
N SER A 170 7.91 19.72 8.12
CA SER A 170 9.34 19.73 8.35
C SER A 170 10.11 19.99 7.04
N VAL A 171 9.76 19.29 5.97
CA VAL A 171 10.38 19.49 4.64
C VAL A 171 10.03 20.85 4.06
N ALA A 172 8.78 21.30 4.15
CA ALA A 172 8.35 22.58 3.59
C ALA A 172 9.07 23.78 4.22
N PHE A 173 9.23 23.78 5.54
CA PHE A 173 9.77 24.93 6.28
C PHE A 173 11.27 24.85 6.56
N PHE A 174 11.84 23.65 6.71
CA PHE A 174 13.23 23.50 7.16
C PHE A 174 14.17 22.87 6.14
N SER A 175 13.71 22.43 4.96
CA SER A 175 14.62 21.86 3.94
C SER A 175 15.68 22.85 3.44
N LYS A 176 15.37 24.15 3.38
CA LYS A 176 16.34 25.18 2.96
C LYS A 176 17.41 25.46 4.01
N THR A 177 17.08 25.37 5.30
CA THR A 177 17.99 25.70 6.41
C THR A 177 18.71 24.48 6.94
N LEU A 178 18.03 23.34 7.04
CA LEU A 178 18.55 22.09 7.60
C LEU A 178 18.93 21.07 6.52
N GLY A 179 18.64 21.30 5.24
CA GLY A 179 18.94 20.34 4.18
C GLY A 179 18.26 18.98 4.45
N PHE A 180 19.03 17.89 4.29
CA PHE A 180 18.53 16.52 4.50
C PHE A 180 18.12 16.23 5.94
N TYR A 181 18.61 16.99 6.94
CA TYR A 181 18.18 16.82 8.34
C TYR A 181 16.69 17.08 8.53
N ALA A 182 16.05 17.89 7.68
CA ALA A 182 14.60 18.10 7.69
C ALA A 182 13.83 16.79 7.48
N LEU A 183 14.36 15.86 6.66
CA LEU A 183 13.75 14.53 6.47
C LEU A 183 13.82 13.70 7.75
N ILE A 184 14.97 13.73 8.43
CA ILE A 184 15.20 12.99 9.67
C ILE A 184 14.27 13.54 10.77
N VAL A 185 14.32 14.85 11.02
CA VAL A 185 13.48 15.51 12.03
C VAL A 185 12.00 15.27 11.76
N GLY A 186 11.56 15.43 10.51
CA GLY A 186 10.18 15.19 10.12
C GLY A 186 9.70 13.76 10.39
N VAL A 187 10.56 12.75 10.17
CA VAL A 187 10.22 11.35 10.46
C VAL A 187 10.14 11.10 11.98
N VAL A 188 11.12 11.58 12.75
CA VAL A 188 11.16 11.36 14.21
C VAL A 188 9.99 12.06 14.89
N VAL A 189 9.80 13.36 14.62
CA VAL A 189 8.68 14.14 15.14
C VAL A 189 7.35 13.57 14.67
N GLY A 190 7.26 13.13 13.42
CA GLY A 190 6.07 12.46 12.89
C GLY A 190 5.72 11.19 13.65
N GLY A 191 6.72 10.38 14.02
CA GLY A 191 6.51 9.19 14.86
C GLY A 191 5.99 9.55 16.25
N VAL A 192 6.59 10.56 16.89
CA VAL A 192 6.15 11.06 18.19
C VAL A 192 4.70 11.55 18.12
N LEU A 193 4.36 12.40 17.15
CA LEU A 193 3.00 12.92 16.99
C LEU A 193 2.00 11.81 16.69
N GLN A 194 2.39 10.81 15.88
CA GLN A 194 1.57 9.64 15.61
C GLN A 194 1.24 8.88 16.90
N LEU A 195 2.22 8.66 17.78
CA LEU A 195 2.02 8.04 19.09
C LEU A 195 1.13 8.90 20.01
N LEU A 196 1.47 10.18 20.16
CA LEU A 196 0.75 11.11 21.03
C LEU A 196 -0.72 11.24 20.64
N PHE A 197 -1.03 11.16 19.34
CA PHE A 197 -2.40 11.24 18.84
C PHE A 197 -3.31 10.11 19.37
N HIS A 198 -2.76 8.96 19.75
CA HIS A 198 -3.53 7.88 20.37
C HIS A 198 -3.79 8.08 21.87
N LEU A 199 -3.01 8.90 22.57
CA LEU A 199 -3.06 8.96 24.03
C LEU A 199 -4.39 9.53 24.58
N PRO A 200 -4.99 10.60 24.03
CA PRO A 200 -6.23 11.15 24.56
C PRO A 200 -7.38 10.13 24.66
N PRO A 201 -7.74 9.36 23.60
CA PRO A 201 -8.78 8.34 23.73
C PRO A 201 -8.36 7.18 24.63
N VAL A 202 -7.09 6.81 24.71
CA VAL A 202 -6.59 5.76 25.63
C VAL A 202 -6.83 6.16 27.09
N LEU A 203 -6.50 7.40 27.44
CA LEU A 203 -6.73 7.97 28.77
C LEU A 203 -8.22 8.07 29.09
N SER A 204 -9.02 8.63 28.17
CA SER A 204 -10.48 8.78 28.37
C SER A 204 -11.22 7.44 28.56
N ARG A 205 -10.67 6.35 28.03
CA ARG A 205 -11.22 4.99 28.15
C ARG A 205 -10.64 4.20 29.33
N GLY A 206 -9.87 4.86 30.19
CA GLY A 206 -9.17 4.25 31.32
C GLY A 206 -8.27 3.09 30.89
N ALA A 207 -7.74 3.12 29.67
CA ALA A 207 -7.06 1.98 29.05
C ALA A 207 -5.53 2.11 29.06
N MET A 208 -4.99 3.11 29.75
CA MET A 208 -3.54 3.32 29.81
C MET A 208 -2.86 2.13 30.50
N PRO A 209 -1.95 1.42 29.81
CA PRO A 209 -1.20 0.33 30.42
C PRO A 209 -0.18 0.88 31.42
N THR A 210 0.12 0.10 32.46
CA THR A 210 1.26 0.34 33.35
C THR A 210 2.37 -0.66 33.06
N LEU A 211 3.61 -0.31 33.42
CA LEU A 211 4.73 -1.24 33.27
C LEU A 211 4.63 -2.35 34.33
N SER A 212 4.69 -3.60 33.89
CA SER A 212 4.66 -4.80 34.72
C SER A 212 5.53 -5.89 34.10
N LEU A 213 6.48 -6.40 34.88
CA LEU A 213 7.34 -7.53 34.51
C LEU A 213 6.72 -8.88 34.86
N SER A 214 5.48 -8.90 35.34
CA SER A 214 4.73 -10.13 35.56
C SER A 214 4.43 -10.78 34.21
N LYS A 215 4.72 -12.08 34.05
CA LYS A 215 4.45 -12.83 32.82
C LYS A 215 3.02 -13.35 32.85
N ASP A 216 2.13 -12.72 32.09
CA ASP A 216 0.79 -13.27 31.90
C ASP A 216 0.87 -14.53 31.00
N PRO A 217 0.14 -15.63 31.32
CA PRO A 217 0.16 -16.86 30.53
C PRO A 217 -0.19 -16.65 29.05
N ASP A 218 -1.06 -15.69 28.73
CA ASP A 218 -1.49 -15.42 27.35
C ASP A 218 -0.41 -14.70 26.52
N LEU A 219 0.72 -14.27 27.12
CA LEU A 219 1.88 -13.79 26.35
C LEU A 219 2.41 -14.85 25.39
N TYR A 220 2.47 -16.10 25.84
CA TYR A 220 2.91 -17.21 25.00
C TYR A 220 1.95 -17.39 23.82
N LEU A 221 0.63 -17.31 24.08
CA LEU A 221 -0.38 -17.38 23.04
C LEU A 221 -0.29 -16.19 22.06
N LEU A 222 -0.01 -14.98 22.56
CA LEU A 222 0.22 -13.79 21.75
C LEU A 222 1.40 -14.01 20.81
N MET A 223 2.55 -14.48 21.31
CA MET A 223 3.73 -14.76 20.49
C MET A 223 3.48 -15.87 19.45
N LYS A 224 2.83 -16.96 19.87
CA LYS A 224 2.46 -18.07 18.98
C LYS A 224 1.57 -17.63 17.82
N ARG A 225 0.73 -16.60 18.01
CA ARG A 225 -0.12 -16.01 16.95
C ARG A 225 0.59 -14.92 16.15
N LEU A 226 1.47 -14.15 16.78
CA LEU A 226 2.15 -13.03 16.15
C LEU A 226 3.15 -13.49 15.09
N VAL A 227 3.97 -14.51 15.38
CA VAL A 227 5.00 -15.01 14.46
C VAL A 227 4.42 -15.42 13.10
N PRO A 228 3.41 -16.31 12.99
CA PRO A 228 2.84 -16.68 11.70
C PRO A 228 2.11 -15.51 11.02
N ALA A 229 1.50 -14.60 11.78
CA ALA A 229 0.87 -13.41 11.21
C ALA A 229 1.92 -12.50 10.55
N VAL A 230 3.01 -12.18 11.25
CA VAL A 230 4.10 -11.35 10.73
C VAL A 230 4.77 -12.00 9.52
N LEU A 231 5.01 -13.31 9.55
CA LEU A 231 5.57 -14.03 8.39
C LEU A 231 4.63 -13.98 7.17
N GLY A 232 3.32 -14.17 7.38
CA GLY A 232 2.32 -14.07 6.32
C GLY A 232 2.27 -12.69 5.67
N PHE A 233 2.28 -11.62 6.48
CA PHE A 233 2.37 -10.25 5.98
C PHE A 233 3.75 -9.92 5.38
N GLY A 234 4.81 -10.57 5.84
CA GLY A 234 6.19 -10.40 5.41
C GLY A 234 6.40 -10.72 3.93
N VAL A 235 5.80 -11.80 3.43
CA VAL A 235 5.91 -12.22 2.02
C VAL A 235 5.48 -11.09 1.07
N ALA A 236 4.42 -10.36 1.42
CA ALA A 236 3.92 -9.24 0.60
C ALA A 236 4.86 -8.03 0.58
N GLN A 237 5.85 -7.96 1.47
CA GLN A 237 6.85 -6.88 1.52
C GLN A 237 8.16 -7.26 0.83
N LEU A 238 8.36 -8.54 0.50
CA LEU A 238 9.60 -9.02 -0.12
C LEU A 238 9.87 -8.37 -1.48
N SER A 239 8.83 -8.09 -2.27
CA SER A 239 8.96 -7.37 -3.54
C SER A 239 9.69 -6.04 -3.39
N PHE A 240 9.37 -5.24 -2.35
CA PHE A 240 10.05 -3.95 -2.13
C PHE A 240 11.53 -4.10 -1.77
N PHE A 241 11.90 -5.21 -1.15
CA PHE A 241 13.30 -5.52 -0.86
C PHE A 241 14.04 -5.93 -2.13
N ILE A 242 13.44 -6.77 -2.98
CA ILE A 242 13.99 -7.11 -4.30
C ILE A 242 14.20 -5.87 -5.16
N ASP A 243 13.19 -4.98 -5.24
CA ASP A 243 13.29 -3.71 -5.96
C ASP A 243 14.46 -2.86 -5.45
N THR A 244 14.57 -2.70 -4.13
CA THR A 244 15.64 -1.88 -3.53
C THR A 244 17.01 -2.50 -3.75
N PHE A 245 17.11 -3.82 -3.59
CA PHE A 245 18.33 -4.57 -3.76
C PHE A 245 18.85 -4.43 -5.19
N LEU A 246 18.02 -4.70 -6.20
CA LEU A 246 18.42 -4.60 -7.60
C LEU A 246 18.63 -3.14 -8.03
N ALA A 247 17.77 -2.21 -7.61
CA ALA A 247 17.93 -0.79 -7.94
C ALA A 247 19.21 -0.20 -7.35
N SER A 248 19.72 -0.74 -6.25
CA SER A 248 20.99 -0.29 -5.65
C SER A 248 22.18 -0.44 -6.60
N PHE A 249 22.16 -1.41 -7.52
CA PHE A 249 23.21 -1.63 -8.52
C PHE A 249 23.06 -0.78 -9.79
N LEU A 250 21.93 -0.07 -9.95
CA LEU A 250 21.70 0.80 -11.10
C LEU A 250 22.25 2.21 -10.86
N ALA A 251 22.14 3.08 -11.86
CA ALA A 251 22.56 4.48 -11.74
C ALA A 251 21.82 5.23 -10.62
N LEU A 252 22.39 6.37 -10.21
CA LEU A 252 21.79 7.28 -9.24
C LEU A 252 20.34 7.61 -9.64
N GLY A 253 19.43 7.61 -8.66
CA GLY A 253 18.03 7.94 -8.85
C GLY A 253 17.11 6.75 -9.10
N ALA A 254 17.66 5.56 -9.41
CA ALA A 254 16.87 4.36 -9.67
C ALA A 254 15.88 4.03 -8.54
N ILE A 255 16.29 4.22 -7.28
CA ILE A 255 15.46 3.94 -6.10
C ILE A 255 14.33 4.97 -5.99
N SER A 256 14.64 6.26 -6.21
CA SER A 256 13.66 7.34 -6.21
C SER A 256 12.65 7.21 -7.36
N TYR A 257 13.07 6.88 -8.58
CA TYR A 257 12.17 6.66 -9.72
C TYR A 257 11.16 5.55 -9.44
N LEU A 258 11.60 4.40 -8.91
CA LEU A 258 10.71 3.31 -8.50
C LEU A 258 9.77 3.76 -7.39
N TYR A 259 10.27 4.50 -6.39
CA TYR A 259 9.46 4.98 -5.27
C TYR A 259 8.31 5.88 -5.73
N TYR A 260 8.61 6.93 -6.51
CA TYR A 260 7.62 7.91 -6.97
C TYR A 260 6.58 7.27 -7.91
N ALA A 261 7.03 6.43 -8.86
CA ALA A 261 6.12 5.73 -9.77
C ALA A 261 5.20 4.74 -9.03
N ASN A 262 5.77 3.93 -8.13
CA ASN A 262 5.01 2.94 -7.35
C ASN A 262 3.96 3.61 -6.43
N ARG A 263 4.23 4.82 -5.91
CA ARG A 263 3.26 5.55 -5.08
C ARG A 263 1.96 5.82 -5.85
N ILE A 264 2.06 6.25 -7.11
CA ILE A 264 0.91 6.52 -7.97
C ILE A 264 0.22 5.21 -8.35
N PHE A 265 0.99 4.19 -8.73
CA PHE A 265 0.49 2.86 -9.05
C PHE A 265 -0.36 2.23 -7.93
N GLN A 266 0.00 2.44 -6.66
CA GLN A 266 -0.74 1.90 -5.53
C GLN A 266 -2.12 2.55 -5.31
N LEU A 267 -2.38 3.75 -5.83
CA LEU A 267 -3.66 4.44 -5.64
C LEU A 267 -4.86 3.64 -6.18
N PRO A 268 -4.90 3.28 -7.48
CA PRO A 268 -6.00 2.47 -8.02
C PRO A 268 -6.02 1.05 -7.44
N LEU A 269 -4.85 0.42 -7.28
CA LEU A 269 -4.73 -0.93 -6.72
C LEU A 269 -5.31 -1.01 -5.30
N GLY A 270 -5.03 0.00 -4.48
CA GLY A 270 -5.48 0.05 -3.10
C GLY A 270 -6.94 0.45 -2.94
N ALA A 271 -7.49 1.28 -3.84
CA ALA A 271 -8.86 1.75 -3.76
C ALA A 271 -9.88 0.70 -4.24
N VAL A 272 -9.59 0.03 -5.36
CA VAL A 272 -10.55 -0.86 -6.02
C VAL A 272 -10.30 -2.32 -5.63
N SER A 273 -9.06 -2.78 -5.77
CA SER A 273 -8.75 -4.21 -5.73
C SER A 273 -8.80 -4.78 -4.32
N THR A 274 -8.26 -4.06 -3.34
CA THR A 274 -8.30 -4.48 -1.93
C THR A 274 -9.73 -4.54 -1.40
N GLY A 275 -10.57 -3.52 -1.71
CA GLY A 275 -11.97 -3.49 -1.29
C GLY A 275 -12.75 -4.68 -1.84
N MET A 276 -12.67 -4.92 -3.15
CA MET A 276 -13.36 -6.04 -3.80
C MET A 276 -12.88 -7.41 -3.28
N ALA A 277 -11.57 -7.58 -3.06
CA ALA A 277 -11.02 -8.80 -2.48
C ALA A 277 -11.61 -9.09 -1.07
N THR A 278 -11.65 -8.07 -0.20
CA THR A 278 -12.23 -8.24 1.15
C THR A 278 -13.72 -8.52 1.14
N SER A 279 -14.50 -7.86 0.25
CA SER A 279 -15.93 -8.14 0.12
C SER A 279 -16.18 -9.55 -0.44
N LEU A 280 -15.38 -9.98 -1.43
CA LEU A 280 -15.48 -11.32 -2.00
C LEU A 280 -15.22 -12.39 -0.93
N LEU A 281 -14.16 -12.23 -0.12
CA LEU A 281 -13.91 -13.11 1.02
C LEU A 281 -15.12 -13.19 1.96
N SER A 282 -15.67 -12.04 2.36
CA SER A 282 -16.81 -12.01 3.29
C SER A 282 -18.05 -12.69 2.75
N VAL A 283 -18.35 -12.54 1.45
CA VAL A 283 -19.54 -13.13 0.82
C VAL A 283 -19.34 -14.63 0.66
N LEU A 284 -18.16 -15.09 0.21
CA LEU A 284 -17.87 -16.52 0.07
C LEU A 284 -17.87 -17.26 1.41
N SER A 285 -17.28 -16.66 2.46
CA SER A 285 -17.27 -17.26 3.81
C SER A 285 -18.66 -17.38 4.45
N ARG A 286 -19.66 -16.64 3.95
CA ARG A 286 -21.07 -16.76 4.38
C ARG A 286 -21.86 -17.81 3.59
N GLY A 287 -21.23 -18.52 2.66
CA GLY A 287 -21.86 -19.60 1.88
C GLY A 287 -22.67 -19.12 0.67
N TYR A 288 -22.54 -17.86 0.25
CA TYR A 288 -23.16 -17.38 -0.99
C TYR A 288 -22.51 -18.03 -2.22
N SER A 289 -23.26 -18.12 -3.32
CA SER A 289 -22.85 -18.76 -4.57
C SER A 289 -21.45 -18.34 -5.03
N PRO A 290 -20.46 -19.25 -5.04
CA PRO A 290 -19.10 -18.91 -5.49
C PRO A 290 -19.08 -18.48 -6.96
N LYS A 291 -19.82 -19.18 -7.82
CA LYS A 291 -19.82 -18.95 -9.26
C LYS A 291 -20.27 -17.54 -9.62
N GLU A 292 -21.34 -17.07 -9.01
CA GLU A 292 -21.88 -15.72 -9.24
C GLU A 292 -20.96 -14.63 -8.70
N ASN A 293 -20.52 -14.77 -7.44
CA ASN A 293 -19.75 -13.73 -6.76
C ASN A 293 -18.32 -13.62 -7.30
N ILE A 294 -17.67 -14.73 -7.66
CA ILE A 294 -16.35 -14.70 -8.29
C ILE A 294 -16.44 -14.10 -9.70
N THR A 295 -17.47 -14.48 -10.48
CA THR A 295 -17.71 -13.89 -11.81
C THR A 295 -17.94 -12.39 -11.71
N LEU A 296 -18.80 -11.95 -10.79
CA LEU A 296 -19.07 -10.53 -10.57
C LEU A 296 -17.80 -9.78 -10.16
N ALA A 297 -17.03 -10.31 -9.21
CA ALA A 297 -15.78 -9.70 -8.76
C ALA A 297 -14.76 -9.58 -9.90
N PHE A 298 -14.54 -10.63 -10.68
CA PHE A 298 -13.62 -10.62 -11.82
C PHE A 298 -14.05 -9.61 -12.88
N ARG A 299 -15.33 -9.59 -13.25
CA ARG A 299 -15.88 -8.63 -14.22
C ARG A 299 -15.78 -7.19 -13.74
N PHE A 300 -16.06 -6.93 -12.47
CA PHE A 300 -15.95 -5.58 -11.90
C PHE A 300 -14.49 -5.12 -11.81
N LEU A 301 -13.59 -6.02 -11.41
CA LEU A 301 -12.16 -5.72 -11.35
C LEU A 301 -11.59 -5.41 -12.73
N THR A 302 -11.92 -6.17 -13.76
CA THR A 302 -11.45 -5.86 -15.13
C THR A 302 -12.07 -4.60 -15.68
N LEU A 303 -13.36 -4.34 -15.40
CA LEU A 303 -14.03 -3.09 -15.77
C LEU A 303 -13.32 -1.85 -15.23
N LEU A 304 -12.69 -1.93 -14.06
CA LEU A 304 -11.96 -0.78 -13.50
C LEU A 304 -10.46 -0.81 -13.78
N SER A 305 -9.82 -1.98 -13.70
CA SER A 305 -8.36 -2.09 -13.81
C SER A 305 -7.84 -2.00 -15.24
N VAL A 306 -8.60 -2.46 -16.25
CA VAL A 306 -8.19 -2.38 -17.67
C VAL A 306 -8.11 -0.92 -18.14
N PRO A 307 -9.15 -0.07 -18.01
CA PRO A 307 -9.03 1.34 -18.39
C PRO A 307 -8.04 2.10 -17.51
N ALA A 308 -7.93 1.78 -16.22
CA ALA A 308 -6.93 2.40 -15.35
C ALA A 308 -5.49 2.05 -15.77
N THR A 309 -5.24 0.80 -16.20
CA THR A 309 -3.95 0.37 -16.76
C THR A 309 -3.62 1.21 -17.99
N ALA A 310 -4.52 1.27 -18.96
CA ALA A 310 -4.29 2.01 -20.19
C ALA A 310 -4.16 3.53 -19.97
N GLY A 311 -4.98 4.10 -19.08
CA GLY A 311 -4.93 5.51 -18.70
C GLY A 311 -3.62 5.87 -18.01
N LEU A 312 -3.16 5.07 -17.04
CA LEU A 312 -1.87 5.28 -16.39
C LEU A 312 -0.71 5.10 -17.37
N PHE A 313 -0.79 4.13 -18.29
CA PHE A 313 0.23 3.91 -19.30
C PHE A 313 0.38 5.14 -20.20
N THR A 314 -0.73 5.59 -20.79
CA THR A 314 -0.79 6.68 -21.77
C THR A 314 -0.53 8.05 -21.16
N LEU A 315 -1.06 8.32 -19.95
CA LEU A 315 -0.91 9.60 -19.26
C LEU A 315 0.24 9.62 -18.24
N SER A 316 1.09 8.59 -18.21
CA SER A 316 2.15 8.43 -17.21
C SER A 316 3.01 9.68 -17.03
N GLN A 317 3.63 10.19 -18.11
CA GLN A 317 4.48 11.38 -18.04
C GLN A 317 3.71 12.65 -17.64
N PRO A 318 2.56 12.99 -18.25
CA PRO A 318 1.74 14.11 -17.78
C PRO A 318 1.37 14.02 -16.29
N ILE A 319 1.06 12.82 -15.80
CA ILE A 319 0.71 12.58 -14.39
C ILE A 319 1.93 12.89 -13.52
N ILE A 320 3.11 12.36 -13.85
CA ILE A 320 4.34 12.68 -13.12
C ILE A 320 4.65 14.17 -13.17
N ALA A 321 4.52 14.80 -14.34
CA ALA A 321 4.75 16.24 -14.50
C ALA A 321 3.82 17.08 -13.62
N LEU A 322 2.52 16.75 -13.60
CA LEU A 322 1.54 17.47 -12.79
C LEU A 322 1.83 17.34 -11.29
N LEU A 323 2.17 16.12 -10.87
CA LEU A 323 2.27 15.75 -9.46
C LEU A 323 3.63 16.10 -8.84
N TYR A 324 4.72 15.83 -9.57
CA TYR A 324 6.09 15.95 -9.07
C TYR A 324 6.95 16.95 -9.83
N GLY A 325 6.59 17.32 -11.08
CA GLY A 325 7.40 18.14 -11.98
C GLY A 325 7.55 19.61 -11.59
N ARG A 326 8.14 19.89 -10.42
CA ARG A 326 8.38 21.21 -9.84
C ARG A 326 9.64 21.19 -8.97
N GLY A 327 10.22 22.36 -8.71
CA GLY A 327 11.38 22.49 -7.83
C GLY A 327 12.60 21.77 -8.39
N LYS A 328 13.24 20.91 -7.59
CA LYS A 328 14.42 20.11 -8.00
C LYS A 328 14.10 18.90 -8.87
N PHE A 329 12.82 18.59 -9.10
CA PHE A 329 12.43 17.47 -9.96
C PHE A 329 12.51 17.89 -11.43
N THR A 330 13.48 17.32 -12.15
CA THR A 330 13.86 17.75 -13.50
C THR A 330 12.95 17.16 -14.58
N GLN A 331 13.09 17.64 -15.82
CA GLN A 331 12.39 17.05 -16.97
C GLN A 331 12.84 15.61 -17.25
N GLU A 332 14.11 15.29 -17.02
CA GLU A 332 14.61 13.92 -17.14
C GLU A 332 13.94 13.00 -16.11
N ASP A 333 13.78 13.48 -14.87
CA ASP A 333 13.09 12.74 -13.81
C ASP A 333 11.63 12.46 -14.17
N ILE A 334 10.95 13.43 -14.81
CA ILE A 334 9.57 13.28 -15.30
C ILE A 334 9.50 12.16 -16.33
N VAL A 335 10.41 12.17 -17.31
CA VAL A 335 10.42 11.17 -18.39
C VAL A 335 10.73 9.77 -17.84
N LEU A 336 11.78 9.63 -17.02
CA LEU A 336 12.19 8.33 -16.48
C LEU A 336 11.15 7.77 -15.50
N THR A 337 10.67 8.56 -14.54
CA THR A 337 9.61 8.13 -13.62
C THR A 337 8.32 7.83 -14.37
N GLY A 338 8.01 8.58 -15.43
CA GLY A 338 6.87 8.33 -16.30
C GLY A 338 6.96 6.97 -16.99
N LYS A 339 8.13 6.63 -17.57
CA LYS A 339 8.37 5.30 -18.16
C LYS A 339 8.21 4.18 -17.15
N VAL A 340 8.74 4.36 -15.93
CA VAL A 340 8.59 3.39 -14.83
C VAL A 340 7.12 3.22 -14.44
N LEU A 341 6.35 4.32 -14.30
CA LEU A 341 4.92 4.27 -14.01
C LEU A 341 4.12 3.56 -15.11
N ALA A 342 4.42 3.87 -16.39
CA ALA A 342 3.76 3.23 -17.51
C ALA A 342 3.93 1.72 -17.46
N VAL A 343 5.17 1.25 -17.27
CA VAL A 343 5.45 -0.19 -17.18
C VAL A 343 4.81 -0.83 -15.94
N TYR A 344 4.91 -0.21 -14.76
CA TYR A 344 4.24 -0.72 -13.55
C TYR A 344 2.73 -0.90 -13.76
N SER A 345 2.10 0.03 -14.49
CA SER A 345 0.65 0.00 -14.74
C SER A 345 0.20 -1.29 -15.44
N LEU A 346 1.06 -1.92 -16.26
CA LEU A 346 0.75 -3.17 -16.94
C LEU A 346 0.44 -4.33 -15.97
N GLY A 347 1.01 -4.29 -14.76
CA GLY A 347 0.72 -5.27 -13.71
C GLY A 347 -0.60 -5.04 -12.97
N LEU A 348 -1.22 -3.86 -13.09
CA LEU A 348 -2.37 -3.45 -12.26
C LEU A 348 -3.54 -4.43 -12.35
N THR A 349 -3.88 -4.86 -13.56
CA THR A 349 -4.99 -5.80 -13.80
C THR A 349 -4.71 -7.15 -13.14
N PHE A 350 -3.52 -7.70 -13.32
CA PHE A 350 -3.18 -9.02 -12.79
C PHE A 350 -3.01 -9.02 -11.28
N PHE A 351 -2.40 -7.99 -10.67
CA PHE A 351 -2.39 -7.84 -9.22
C PHE A 351 -3.81 -7.78 -8.64
N SER A 352 -4.74 -7.13 -9.35
CA SER A 352 -6.13 -7.03 -8.92
C SER A 352 -6.82 -8.38 -8.93
N LEU A 353 -6.67 -9.14 -10.01
CA LEU A 353 -7.25 -10.48 -10.16
C LEU A 353 -6.58 -11.50 -9.23
N GLN A 354 -5.26 -11.42 -9.03
CA GLN A 354 -4.53 -12.26 -8.07
C GLN A 354 -5.07 -12.07 -6.66
N LYS A 355 -5.29 -10.84 -6.19
CA LYS A 355 -5.87 -10.58 -4.87
C LYS A 355 -7.28 -11.14 -4.71
N ALA A 356 -8.12 -10.98 -5.72
CA ALA A 356 -9.46 -11.56 -5.72
C ALA A 356 -9.41 -13.09 -5.63
N LEU A 357 -8.54 -13.72 -6.43
CA LEU A 357 -8.38 -15.16 -6.42
C LEU A 357 -7.81 -15.67 -5.09
N SER A 358 -6.86 -14.96 -4.48
CA SER A 358 -6.38 -15.26 -3.11
C SER A 358 -7.53 -15.26 -2.10
N SER A 359 -8.51 -14.37 -2.24
CA SER A 359 -9.68 -14.30 -1.37
C SER A 359 -10.59 -15.53 -1.51
N VAL A 360 -10.66 -16.13 -2.70
CA VAL A 360 -11.38 -17.39 -2.94
C VAL A 360 -10.73 -18.55 -2.17
N PHE A 361 -9.40 -18.64 -2.18
CA PHE A 361 -8.68 -19.67 -1.42
C PHE A 361 -8.83 -19.46 0.09
N PHE A 362 -8.70 -18.22 0.56
CA PHE A 362 -8.90 -17.90 1.98
C PHE A 362 -10.32 -18.23 2.47
N ALA A 363 -11.36 -17.98 1.66
CA ALA A 363 -12.74 -18.32 2.01
C ALA A 363 -12.95 -19.82 2.26
N LYS A 364 -12.10 -20.67 1.65
CA LYS A 364 -12.10 -22.14 1.80
C LYS A 364 -11.15 -22.65 2.87
N GLY A 365 -10.46 -21.75 3.58
CA GLY A 365 -9.44 -22.12 4.57
C GLY A 365 -8.07 -22.51 3.97
N ASP A 366 -7.88 -22.44 2.65
CA ASP A 366 -6.56 -22.66 2.03
C ASP A 366 -5.72 -21.39 2.11
N THR A 367 -4.94 -21.28 3.17
CA THR A 367 -3.97 -20.20 3.36
C THR A 367 -2.63 -20.46 2.66
N LYS A 368 -2.34 -21.71 2.28
CA LYS A 368 -1.06 -22.10 1.70
C LYS A 368 -0.95 -21.65 0.25
N SER A 369 -2.00 -21.82 -0.55
CA SER A 369 -1.97 -21.46 -1.97
C SER A 369 -1.70 -19.96 -2.23
N PRO A 370 -2.34 -19.01 -1.52
CA PRO A 370 -2.03 -17.58 -1.64
C PRO A 370 -0.60 -17.21 -1.23
N ILE A 371 -0.06 -17.84 -0.17
CA ILE A 371 1.31 -17.62 0.29
C ILE A 371 2.31 -18.14 -0.75
N LEU A 372 2.11 -19.35 -1.26
CA LEU A 372 2.96 -19.93 -2.30
C LEU A 372 2.92 -19.14 -3.60
N SER A 373 1.76 -18.63 -4.00
CA SER A 373 1.63 -17.72 -5.15
C SER A 373 2.45 -16.44 -4.95
N SER A 374 2.35 -15.83 -3.76
CA SER A 374 3.08 -14.60 -3.45
C SER A 374 4.59 -14.84 -3.45
N PHE A 375 5.05 -15.95 -2.85
CA PHE A 375 6.46 -16.33 -2.86
C PHE A 375 6.96 -16.62 -4.28
N PHE A 376 6.21 -17.39 -5.08
CA PHE A 376 6.53 -17.65 -6.48
C PHE A 376 6.61 -16.36 -7.30
N ALA A 377 5.67 -15.43 -7.10
CA ALA A 377 5.69 -14.12 -7.75
C ALA A 377 6.96 -13.33 -7.38
N VAL A 378 7.35 -13.27 -6.11
CA VAL A 378 8.58 -12.56 -5.69
C VAL A 378 9.84 -13.18 -6.28
N VAL A 379 9.94 -14.50 -6.34
CA VAL A 379 11.08 -15.18 -6.98
C VAL A 379 11.10 -14.85 -8.47
N PHE A 380 9.96 -14.92 -9.14
CA PHE A 380 9.82 -14.56 -10.54
C PHE A 380 10.14 -13.09 -10.79
N GLU A 381 9.74 -12.19 -9.89
CA GLU A 381 10.06 -10.76 -9.90
C GLU A 381 11.57 -10.55 -9.89
N GLY A 382 12.30 -11.13 -8.94
CA GLY A 382 13.75 -10.98 -8.88
C GLY A 382 14.47 -11.48 -10.15
N LEU A 383 14.07 -12.65 -10.66
CA LEU A 383 14.67 -13.22 -11.88
C LEU A 383 14.35 -12.38 -13.12
N SER A 384 13.09 -11.99 -13.30
CA SER A 384 12.67 -11.21 -14.46
C SER A 384 13.18 -9.76 -14.40
N ALA A 385 13.19 -9.14 -13.22
CA ALA A 385 13.79 -7.83 -13.01
C ALA A 385 15.29 -7.86 -13.31
N PHE A 386 16.01 -8.90 -12.87
CA PHE A 386 17.42 -9.08 -13.21
C PHE A 386 17.63 -9.20 -14.73
N LEU A 387 16.85 -10.07 -15.39
CA LEU A 387 16.88 -10.25 -16.84
C LEU A 387 16.63 -8.93 -17.59
N PHE A 388 15.54 -8.23 -17.27
CA PHE A 388 15.15 -7.03 -17.99
C PHE A 388 16.07 -5.84 -17.71
N ALA A 389 16.43 -5.61 -16.44
CA ALA A 389 17.24 -4.44 -16.07
C ALA A 389 18.71 -4.58 -16.49
N PHE A 390 19.32 -5.75 -16.27
CA PHE A 390 20.77 -5.94 -16.43
C PHE A 390 21.13 -6.67 -17.73
N VAL A 391 20.42 -7.75 -18.10
CA VAL A 391 20.73 -8.53 -19.30
C VAL A 391 20.22 -7.83 -20.56
N LEU A 392 18.96 -7.39 -20.57
CA LEU A 392 18.37 -6.60 -21.66
C LEU A 392 18.69 -5.10 -21.57
N LYS A 393 19.41 -4.68 -20.52
CA LYS A 393 19.88 -3.30 -20.31
C LYS A 393 18.77 -2.25 -20.31
N LEU A 394 17.58 -2.60 -19.83
CA LEU A 394 16.45 -1.65 -19.69
C LEU A 394 16.53 -0.80 -18.41
N SER A 395 17.60 -0.94 -17.62
CA SER A 395 17.85 -0.17 -16.40
C SER A 395 16.62 -0.19 -15.46
N VAL A 396 16.27 0.93 -14.84
CA VAL A 396 15.18 1.03 -13.85
C VAL A 396 13.81 0.65 -14.42
N VAL A 397 13.59 0.84 -15.72
CA VAL A 397 12.35 0.42 -16.39
C VAL A 397 12.25 -1.11 -16.42
N GLY A 398 13.38 -1.79 -16.59
CA GLY A 398 13.45 -3.25 -16.52
C GLY A 398 13.07 -3.82 -15.15
N LEU A 399 13.39 -3.12 -14.06
CA LEU A 399 12.94 -3.53 -12.72
C LEU A 399 11.42 -3.47 -12.60
N ALA A 400 10.80 -2.37 -13.06
CA ALA A 400 9.35 -2.25 -13.10
C ALA A 400 8.68 -3.31 -14.00
N MET A 401 9.34 -3.71 -15.11
CA MET A 401 8.87 -4.82 -15.95
C MET A 401 8.87 -6.14 -15.18
N GLY A 402 9.87 -6.36 -14.31
CA GLY A 402 9.93 -7.53 -13.45
C GLY A 402 8.73 -7.61 -12.51
N THR A 403 8.40 -6.51 -11.83
CA THR A 403 7.20 -6.43 -10.98
C THR A 403 5.89 -6.58 -11.75
N ALA A 404 5.78 -6.00 -12.96
CA ALA A 404 4.60 -6.19 -13.80
C ALA A 404 4.44 -7.66 -14.20
N SER A 405 5.54 -8.32 -14.58
CA SER A 405 5.55 -9.73 -14.99
C SER A 405 5.29 -10.68 -13.82
N SER A 406 5.74 -10.35 -12.62
CA SER A 406 5.49 -11.15 -11.41
C SER A 406 4.01 -11.20 -11.04
N SER A 407 3.28 -10.12 -11.28
CA SER A 407 1.82 -10.08 -11.06
C SER A 407 1.07 -11.07 -11.96
N LEU A 408 1.49 -11.20 -13.22
CA LEU A 408 0.95 -12.19 -14.15
C LEU A 408 1.34 -13.60 -13.72
N ALA A 409 2.59 -13.83 -13.31
CA ALA A 409 3.06 -15.13 -12.82
C ALA A 409 2.32 -15.57 -11.56
N GLY A 410 2.14 -14.67 -10.59
CA GLY A 410 1.42 -14.92 -9.35
C GLY A 410 -0.06 -15.21 -9.58
N PHE A 411 -0.72 -14.44 -10.46
CA PHE A 411 -2.09 -14.72 -10.90
C PHE A 411 -2.20 -16.07 -11.60
N GLY A 412 -1.30 -16.36 -12.56
CA GLY A 412 -1.26 -17.61 -13.29
C GLY A 412 -1.06 -18.83 -12.39
N PHE A 413 -0.21 -18.72 -11.37
CA PHE A 413 -0.02 -19.78 -10.36
C PHE A 413 -1.31 -20.09 -9.60
N LEU A 414 -2.05 -19.08 -9.15
CA LEU A 414 -3.33 -19.29 -8.47
C LEU A 414 -4.38 -19.84 -9.42
N LEU A 415 -4.40 -19.39 -10.67
CA LEU A 415 -5.31 -19.89 -11.69
C LEU A 415 -5.07 -21.37 -11.97
N TRP A 416 -3.81 -21.80 -12.01
CA TRP A 416 -3.42 -23.21 -12.11
C TRP A 416 -3.88 -24.04 -10.90
N ARG A 417 -3.75 -23.50 -9.69
CA ARG A 417 -4.19 -24.16 -8.45
C ARG A 417 -5.71 -24.19 -8.27
N TRP A 418 -6.44 -23.31 -8.94
CA TRP A 418 -7.89 -23.19 -8.79
C TRP A 418 -8.64 -24.25 -9.63
N LYS A 419 -8.77 -25.46 -9.07
CA LYS A 419 -9.36 -26.62 -9.76
C LYS A 419 -10.85 -26.50 -10.08
N GLU A 420 -11.64 -25.92 -9.17
CA GLU A 420 -13.10 -25.84 -9.33
C GLU A 420 -13.54 -24.91 -10.47
N ARG A 421 -12.70 -23.94 -10.84
CA ARG A 421 -12.95 -22.96 -11.92
C ARG A 421 -14.39 -22.45 -11.95
N SER A 422 -14.91 -22.06 -10.78
CA SER A 422 -16.26 -21.52 -10.59
C SER A 422 -16.35 -20.08 -11.12
N LEU A 423 -16.07 -19.91 -12.41
CA LEU A 423 -16.16 -18.67 -13.17
C LEU A 423 -17.04 -18.90 -14.39
N GLU A 424 -18.00 -18.01 -14.62
CA GLU A 424 -18.70 -17.97 -15.90
C GLU A 424 -17.81 -17.36 -16.97
N LEU A 425 -16.98 -18.20 -17.58
CA LEU A 425 -15.95 -17.79 -18.51
C LEU A 425 -16.53 -16.99 -19.68
N ARG A 426 -17.68 -17.39 -20.24
CA ARG A 426 -18.34 -16.66 -21.33
C ARG A 426 -18.72 -15.24 -20.93
N ALA A 427 -19.33 -15.06 -19.76
CA ALA A 427 -19.72 -13.74 -19.25
C ALA A 427 -18.50 -12.86 -18.96
N TYR A 428 -17.46 -13.46 -18.37
CA TYR A 428 -16.20 -12.78 -18.09
C TYR A 428 -15.49 -12.33 -19.38
N MET A 429 -15.32 -13.23 -20.36
CA MET A 429 -14.65 -12.92 -21.62
C MET A 429 -15.40 -11.87 -22.44
N LEU A 430 -16.74 -11.90 -22.43
CA LEU A 430 -17.55 -10.87 -23.07
C LEU A 430 -17.35 -9.51 -22.41
N THR A 431 -17.30 -9.47 -21.07
CA THR A 431 -17.01 -8.24 -20.33
C THR A 431 -15.60 -7.73 -20.65
N LEU A 432 -14.61 -8.62 -20.64
CA LEU A 432 -13.23 -8.29 -20.97
C LEU A 432 -13.11 -7.68 -22.36
N PHE A 433 -13.73 -8.29 -23.37
CA PHE A 433 -13.78 -7.77 -24.74
C PHE A 433 -14.38 -6.36 -24.79
N ARG A 434 -15.53 -6.14 -24.14
CA ARG A 434 -16.19 -4.83 -24.09
C ARG A 434 -15.34 -3.78 -23.38
N CYS A 435 -14.67 -4.16 -22.28
CA CYS A 435 -13.75 -3.30 -21.56
C CYS A 435 -12.55 -2.90 -22.43
N VAL A 436 -11.94 -3.85 -23.15
CA VAL A 436 -10.81 -3.56 -24.06
C VAL A 436 -11.26 -2.63 -25.20
N LEU A 437 -12.40 -2.91 -25.83
CA LEU A 437 -12.92 -2.09 -26.91
C LEU A 437 -13.24 -0.66 -26.43
N SER A 438 -13.93 -0.53 -25.29
CA SER A 438 -14.24 0.79 -24.72
C SER A 438 -12.99 1.54 -24.25
N THR A 439 -12.01 0.82 -23.71
CA THR A 439 -10.70 1.39 -23.33
C THR A 439 -9.96 1.91 -24.56
N THR A 440 -10.09 1.23 -25.70
CA THR A 440 -9.48 1.70 -26.97
C THR A 440 -10.06 3.06 -27.37
N PHE A 441 -11.38 3.23 -27.32
CA PHE A 441 -12.01 4.55 -27.57
C PHE A 441 -11.54 5.62 -26.57
N MET A 442 -11.43 5.27 -25.29
CA MET A 442 -10.91 6.16 -24.26
C MET A 442 -9.46 6.61 -24.57
N VAL A 443 -8.60 5.69 -24.98
CA VAL A 443 -7.19 5.98 -25.30
C VAL A 443 -7.09 6.84 -26.56
N VAL A 444 -7.88 6.53 -27.60
CA VAL A 444 -7.98 7.38 -28.80
C VAL A 444 -8.39 8.80 -28.42
N PHE A 445 -9.41 8.95 -27.57
CA PHE A 445 -9.84 10.25 -27.06
C PHE A 445 -8.72 10.98 -26.31
N ILE A 446 -7.98 10.29 -25.42
CA ILE A 446 -6.85 10.87 -24.70
C ILE A 446 -5.78 11.40 -25.68
N HIS A 447 -5.44 10.63 -26.72
CA HIS A 447 -4.48 11.05 -27.73
C HIS A 447 -4.97 12.25 -28.55
N LEU A 448 -6.26 12.31 -28.89
CA LEU A 448 -6.84 13.45 -29.61
C LEU A 448 -6.79 14.75 -28.77
N VAL A 449 -7.01 14.65 -27.46
CA VAL A 449 -6.93 15.80 -26.55
C VAL A 449 -5.49 16.23 -26.28
N SER A 450 -4.55 15.27 -26.21
CA SER A 450 -3.12 15.50 -25.91
C SER A 450 -2.91 16.49 -24.75
N PRO A 451 -3.36 16.15 -23.54
CA PRO A 451 -3.42 17.11 -22.44
C PRO A 451 -2.03 17.53 -21.96
N ASN A 452 -1.85 18.83 -21.81
CA ASN A 452 -0.82 19.37 -20.93
C ASN A 452 -1.04 18.87 -19.48
N PRO A 453 -0.03 18.95 -18.58
CA PRO A 453 -0.16 18.40 -17.22
C PRO A 453 -1.38 18.91 -16.44
N HIS A 454 -1.70 20.21 -16.52
CA HIS A 454 -2.92 20.77 -15.89
C HIS A 454 -4.20 20.31 -16.58
N GLY A 455 -4.13 19.97 -17.86
CA GLY A 455 -5.26 19.48 -18.64
C GLY A 455 -5.78 18.12 -18.18
N LEU A 456 -4.97 17.37 -17.44
CA LEU A 456 -5.39 16.11 -16.82
C LEU A 456 -6.60 16.25 -15.90
N LEU A 457 -6.79 17.41 -15.27
CA LEU A 457 -7.90 17.65 -14.34
C LEU A 457 -9.27 17.50 -15.01
N TYR A 458 -9.38 17.84 -16.30
CA TYR A 458 -10.59 17.63 -17.09
C TYR A 458 -10.51 16.40 -18.01
N THR A 459 -9.31 16.06 -18.52
CA THR A 459 -9.15 14.93 -19.44
C THR A 459 -9.40 13.60 -18.77
N ILE A 460 -8.99 13.39 -17.50
CA ILE A 460 -9.22 12.13 -16.79
C ILE A 460 -10.73 11.89 -16.57
N PRO A 461 -11.52 12.85 -16.02
CA PRO A 461 -12.97 12.68 -15.93
C PRO A 461 -13.65 12.47 -17.28
N LEU A 462 -13.25 13.21 -18.32
CA LEU A 462 -13.86 13.12 -19.63
C LEU A 462 -13.52 11.79 -20.33
N ALA A 463 -12.28 11.31 -20.20
CA ALA A 463 -11.88 9.98 -20.66
C ALA A 463 -12.68 8.88 -19.95
N ALA A 464 -12.89 9.00 -18.63
CA ALA A 464 -13.75 8.08 -17.90
C ALA A 464 -15.20 8.10 -18.44
N LEU A 465 -15.75 9.29 -18.76
CA LEU A 465 -17.07 9.39 -19.39
C LEU A 465 -17.11 8.71 -20.76
N VAL A 466 -16.11 8.91 -21.62
CA VAL A 466 -15.99 8.24 -22.93
C VAL A 466 -15.96 6.71 -22.75
N TYR A 467 -15.18 6.23 -21.78
CA TYR A 467 -15.12 4.81 -21.44
C TYR A 467 -16.47 4.26 -20.96
N PHE A 468 -17.15 4.94 -20.03
CA PHE A 468 -18.46 4.48 -19.55
C PHE A 468 -19.53 4.56 -20.65
N PHE A 469 -19.50 5.58 -21.50
CA PHE A 469 -20.38 5.69 -22.64
C PHE A 469 -20.18 4.56 -23.65
N GLY A 470 -18.92 4.21 -23.96
CA GLY A 470 -18.61 3.05 -24.79
C GLY A 470 -19.12 1.74 -24.19
N LEU A 471 -19.02 1.56 -22.87
CA LEU A 471 -19.61 0.38 -22.20
C LEU A 471 -21.14 0.34 -22.29
N LEU A 472 -21.82 1.49 -22.21
CA LEU A 472 -23.28 1.59 -22.37
C LEU A 472 -23.71 1.24 -23.81
N ILE A 473 -22.97 1.71 -24.83
CA ILE A 473 -23.21 1.34 -26.23
C ILE A 473 -23.05 -0.18 -26.43
N LEU A 474 -22.01 -0.75 -25.83
CA LEU A 474 -21.73 -2.19 -25.89
C LEU A 474 -22.66 -3.03 -25.00
N ARG A 475 -23.63 -2.40 -24.32
CA ARG A 475 -24.63 -3.00 -23.45
C ARG A 475 -23.98 -3.84 -22.34
N GLU A 476 -22.91 -3.35 -21.73
CA GLU A 476 -22.29 -4.02 -20.58
C GLU A 476 -23.19 -3.87 -19.34
N PRO A 477 -23.72 -4.97 -18.76
CA PRO A 477 -24.67 -4.89 -17.65
C PRO A 477 -24.16 -4.12 -16.43
N LEU A 478 -22.85 -4.22 -16.15
CA LEU A 478 -22.25 -3.54 -15.00
C LEU A 478 -22.13 -2.02 -15.18
N ALA A 479 -22.18 -1.50 -16.40
CA ALA A 479 -22.14 -0.06 -16.66
C ALA A 479 -23.43 0.66 -16.21
N TYR A 480 -24.54 -0.07 -16.08
CA TYR A 480 -25.81 0.48 -15.59
C TYR A 480 -25.89 0.58 -14.07
N LEU A 481 -24.94 -0.02 -13.34
CA LEU A 481 -24.98 -0.08 -11.88
C LEU A 481 -24.95 1.32 -11.22
N PRO A 482 -24.08 2.26 -11.62
CA PRO A 482 -24.12 3.63 -11.11
C PRO A 482 -25.43 4.37 -11.45
N LEU A 483 -25.96 4.16 -12.66
CA LEU A 483 -27.21 4.78 -13.11
C LEU A 483 -28.41 4.25 -12.32
N ASN A 484 -28.44 2.97 -11.99
CA ASN A 484 -29.50 2.35 -11.19
C ASN A 484 -29.43 2.78 -9.72
N LEU A 485 -28.23 2.96 -9.16
CA LEU A 485 -28.04 3.53 -7.82
C LEU A 485 -28.51 4.98 -7.77
N LEU A 486 -28.16 5.81 -8.76
CA LEU A 486 -28.63 7.20 -8.89
C LEU A 486 -30.15 7.27 -9.02
N LYS A 487 -30.76 6.43 -9.86
CA LYS A 487 -32.23 6.31 -9.97
C LYS A 487 -32.86 5.90 -8.65
N GLY A 488 -32.26 4.95 -7.92
CA GLY A 488 -32.72 4.54 -6.59
C GLY A 488 -32.70 5.67 -5.55
N PHE A 489 -31.65 6.49 -5.55
CA PHE A 489 -31.55 7.67 -4.68
C PHE A 489 -32.56 8.78 -5.04
N VAL A 490 -32.76 9.04 -6.34
CA VAL A 490 -33.76 10.02 -6.82
C VAL A 490 -35.17 9.55 -6.49
N LYS A 491 -35.48 8.25 -6.65
CA LYS A 491 -36.79 7.67 -6.32
C LYS A 491 -37.06 7.67 -4.81
N LYS A 492 -36.04 7.51 -3.97
CA LYS A 492 -36.14 7.61 -2.50
C LYS A 492 -36.32 9.05 -1.98
N ARG A 493 -36.00 10.07 -2.79
CA ARG A 493 -36.23 11.49 -2.47
C ARG A 493 -37.53 12.06 -3.06
N SER A 494 -38.15 11.34 -4.01
CA SER A 494 -39.38 11.77 -4.70
C SER A 494 -40.66 11.08 -4.21
N ASN A 495 -40.54 10.09 -3.31
CA ASN A 495 -41.66 9.64 -2.49
C ASN A 495 -41.42 10.14 -1.05
N PRO A 496 -42.23 11.10 -0.56
CA PRO A 496 -42.15 11.58 0.82
C PRO A 496 -42.45 10.48 1.85
#